data_AF-A0A139WMB4-F1
#
_entry.id   AF-A0A139WMB4-F1
#
_cell.length_a   1.000
_cell.length_b   1.000
_cell.length_c   1.000
_cell.angle_alpha   90.00
_cell.angle_beta   90.00
_cell.angle_gamma   90.00
#
_symmetry.space_group_name_H-M   'P 1'
#
loop_
_entity.id
_entity.type
_entity.pdbx_description
1 polymer ?
#
loop_
_entity_poly.entity_id
_entity_poly.type
_entity_poly.pdbx_seq_one_letter_code
_entity_poly.pdbx_strand_id
1 'polypeptide(L)'
;MKTTNFCTCIFLTFLTDFIASQKTPVVSRTCVNKYDCGAAFGYICGHNQTCRCDRNYILNSYGDKCVGGVGQRCRYDEHCIEGAFCQFQIKCECKDELYPSENGLACSRSKQIVNAPRAFEIAIFLFYVLKVS
;
A
#
# COMPACT_ATOMS: atom_id res chain seq x y z
N MET A 1 -27.81 -26.18 51.12
CA MET A 1 -28.45 -24.99 50.51
C MET A 1 -27.71 -23.72 50.94
N LYS A 2 -26.81 -23.23 50.09
CA LYS A 2 -26.50 -21.82 49.76
C LYS A 2 -25.16 -21.78 48.98
N THR A 3 -25.29 -21.60 47.68
CA THR A 3 -24.34 -21.02 46.71
C THR A 3 -23.86 -19.64 47.24
N THR A 4 -22.69 -19.06 46.94
CA THR A 4 -21.81 -19.03 45.76
C THR A 4 -20.52 -18.30 46.22
N ASN A 5 -19.33 -18.64 45.71
CA ASN A 5 -18.45 -17.59 45.17
C ASN A 5 -17.39 -18.16 44.24
N PHE A 6 -17.34 -17.52 43.09
CA PHE A 6 -16.80 -17.94 41.82
C PHE A 6 -15.31 -17.59 41.74
N CYS A 7 -14.49 -18.58 41.38
CA CYS A 7 -13.39 -18.47 40.42
C CYS A 7 -12.41 -17.27 40.55
N THR A 8 -11.41 -17.38 41.41
CA THR A 8 -10.29 -16.42 41.54
C THR A 8 -8.93 -16.97 41.15
N CYS A 9 -8.85 -17.85 40.14
CA CYS A 9 -7.56 -18.34 39.61
C CYS A 9 -7.38 -18.21 38.09
N ILE A 10 -8.29 -17.55 37.36
CA ILE A 10 -8.13 -17.26 35.92
C ILE A 10 -7.68 -15.80 35.70
N PHE A 11 -6.85 -15.26 36.59
CA PHE A 11 -6.37 -13.87 36.53
C PHE A 11 -4.84 -13.77 36.41
N LEU A 12 -4.16 -14.84 35.97
CA LEU A 12 -2.69 -14.89 35.85
C LEU A 12 -2.18 -15.28 34.46
N THR A 13 -2.97 -15.16 33.39
CA THR A 13 -2.54 -15.57 32.04
C THR A 13 -2.66 -14.52 30.93
N PHE A 14 -2.94 -13.24 31.21
CA PHE A 14 -3.28 -12.30 30.11
C PHE A 14 -2.68 -10.88 30.16
N LEU A 15 -1.57 -10.61 30.84
CA LEU A 15 -1.04 -9.22 30.90
C LEU A 15 0.49 -9.03 30.75
N THR A 16 1.17 -9.91 30.03
CA THR A 16 2.56 -9.70 29.53
C THR A 16 2.66 -10.55 28.25
N ASP A 17 2.75 -10.09 27.01
CA ASP A 17 3.45 -8.93 26.46
C ASP A 17 2.86 -8.58 25.08
N PHE A 18 1.60 -8.12 25.03
CA PHE A 18 1.03 -7.55 23.80
C PHE A 18 1.39 -6.07 23.67
N ILE A 19 2.65 -5.69 23.94
CA ILE A 19 3.22 -4.50 23.31
C ILE A 19 3.62 -4.96 21.90
N ALA A 20 2.60 -5.20 21.06
CA ALA A 20 2.80 -5.05 19.65
C ALA A 20 3.34 -3.64 19.49
N SER A 21 4.64 -3.54 19.21
CA SER A 21 5.30 -2.34 18.73
C SER A 21 4.54 -1.89 17.48
N GLN A 22 3.44 -1.19 17.70
CA GLN A 22 2.52 -0.72 16.68
C GLN A 22 3.28 0.40 16.00
N LYS A 23 4.11 0.03 15.02
CA LYS A 23 4.94 0.93 14.25
C LYS A 23 3.95 1.85 13.56
N THR A 24 3.79 3.06 14.11
CA THR A 24 2.81 4.02 13.59
C THR A 24 3.08 4.18 12.11
N PRO A 25 2.06 4.05 11.25
CA PRO A 25 2.29 4.17 9.82
C PRO A 25 2.93 5.53 9.55
N VAL A 26 3.94 5.59 8.66
CA VAL A 26 4.65 6.87 8.40
C VAL A 26 3.66 7.96 7.97
N VAL A 27 2.54 7.56 7.40
CA VAL A 27 1.42 8.40 6.99
C VAL A 27 0.68 9.09 8.16
N SER A 28 1.04 8.82 9.42
CA SER A 28 0.43 9.46 10.61
C SER A 28 1.37 10.41 11.35
N ARG A 29 2.60 10.63 10.86
CA ARG A 29 3.55 11.56 11.49
C ARG A 29 3.28 13.00 11.05
N THR A 30 3.36 13.91 12.00
CA THR A 30 3.29 15.35 11.73
C THR A 30 4.60 15.85 11.12
N CYS A 31 4.51 16.76 10.16
CA CYS A 31 5.66 17.34 9.47
C CYS A 31 5.49 18.83 9.22
N VAL A 32 6.61 19.54 9.21
CA VAL A 32 6.74 20.93 8.75
C VAL A 32 7.34 20.94 7.34
N ASN A 33 8.29 20.02 7.09
CA ASN A 33 8.98 19.89 5.83
C ASN A 33 9.12 18.40 5.42
N LYS A 34 9.59 18.14 4.19
CA LYS A 34 9.75 16.78 3.65
C LYS A 34 10.70 15.90 4.46
N TYR A 35 11.75 16.48 5.04
CA TYR A 35 12.79 15.75 5.76
C TYR A 35 12.29 15.18 7.09
N ASP A 36 11.21 15.74 7.65
CA ASP A 36 10.58 15.23 8.88
C ASP A 36 9.91 13.86 8.67
N CYS A 37 9.53 13.54 7.43
CA CYS A 37 8.84 12.29 7.09
C CYS A 37 9.76 11.09 6.92
N GLY A 38 11.02 11.34 6.57
CA GLY A 38 12.01 10.31 6.34
C GLY A 38 13.16 10.80 5.48
N ALA A 39 14.33 10.20 5.68
CA ALA A 39 15.53 10.47 4.88
C ALA A 39 15.50 9.79 3.49
N ALA A 40 14.59 8.84 3.30
CA ALA A 40 14.48 8.06 2.07
C ALA A 40 13.64 8.77 1.00
N PHE A 41 13.63 8.21 -0.21
CA PHE A 41 12.85 8.74 -1.33
C PHE A 41 11.35 8.50 -1.13
N GLY A 42 10.52 9.25 -1.85
CA GLY A 42 9.09 8.97 -1.91
C GLY A 42 8.26 9.47 -0.73
N TYR A 43 8.78 10.35 0.12
CA TYR A 43 7.99 11.03 1.15
C TYR A 43 7.73 12.48 0.76
N ILE A 44 6.55 12.98 1.10
CA ILE A 44 6.20 14.39 1.04
C ILE A 44 5.44 14.79 2.31
N CYS A 45 5.59 16.05 2.70
CA CYS A 45 4.73 16.64 3.72
C CYS A 45 3.45 17.16 3.06
N GLY A 46 2.30 16.62 3.46
CA GLY A 46 1.00 17.05 2.98
C GLY A 46 0.58 18.42 3.53
N HIS A 47 -0.42 19.04 2.93
CA HIS A 47 -0.96 20.33 3.37
C HIS A 47 -1.56 20.28 4.79
N ASN A 48 -2.03 19.11 5.21
CA ASN A 48 -2.49 18.82 6.57
C ASN A 48 -1.34 18.59 7.56
N GLN A 49 -0.12 19.03 7.24
CA GLN A 49 1.09 18.83 8.05
C GLN A 49 1.31 17.36 8.41
N THR A 50 0.91 16.44 7.53
CA THR A 50 1.01 15.01 7.75
C THR A 50 1.82 14.39 6.63
N CYS A 51 2.72 13.49 6.98
CA CYS A 51 3.53 12.76 6.02
C CYS A 51 2.67 11.88 5.13
N ARG A 52 3.03 11.79 3.86
CA ARG A 52 2.40 10.87 2.89
C ARG A 52 3.41 10.39 1.86
N CYS A 53 3.08 9.29 1.18
CA CYS A 53 3.89 8.84 0.07
C CYS A 53 3.71 9.78 -1.14
N ASP A 54 4.81 10.03 -1.85
CA ASP A 54 4.84 10.79 -3.08
C ASP A 54 4.16 10.02 -4.22
N ARG A 55 3.92 10.69 -5.35
CA ARG A 55 3.33 10.06 -6.54
C ARG A 55 4.19 8.88 -6.99
N ASN A 56 3.53 7.75 -7.26
CA ASN A 56 4.15 6.47 -7.63
C ASN A 56 4.96 5.79 -6.50
N TYR A 57 4.80 6.24 -5.26
CA TYR A 57 5.23 5.52 -4.07
C TYR A 57 4.00 5.08 -3.28
N ILE A 58 4.04 3.87 -2.73
CA ILE A 58 2.96 3.30 -1.92
C ILE A 58 3.50 2.87 -0.56
N LEU A 59 2.60 2.70 0.40
CA LEU A 59 2.98 2.07 1.66
C LEU A 59 3.39 0.61 1.40
N ASN A 60 4.45 0.18 2.06
CA ASN A 60 4.79 -1.24 2.11
C ASN A 60 3.76 -2.03 2.92
N SER A 61 3.88 -3.36 2.91
CA SER A 61 3.00 -4.28 3.63
C SER A 61 2.93 -4.06 5.14
N TYR A 62 3.99 -3.50 5.75
CA TYR A 62 4.04 -3.15 7.17
C TYR A 62 3.47 -1.75 7.48
N GLY A 63 3.17 -0.93 6.47
CA GLY A 63 2.69 0.44 6.62
C GLY A 63 3.71 1.44 7.17
N ASP A 64 4.97 1.03 7.34
CA ASP A 64 6.00 1.79 8.05
C ASP A 64 7.01 2.49 7.13
N LYS A 65 6.90 2.32 5.81
CA LYS A 65 7.69 3.05 4.82
C LYS A 65 6.98 3.18 3.48
N CYS A 66 7.33 4.24 2.75
CA CYS A 66 6.98 4.40 1.35
C CYS A 66 7.99 3.65 0.47
N VAL A 67 7.48 2.81 -0.42
CA VAL A 67 8.24 2.06 -1.41
C VAL A 67 7.87 2.52 -2.82
N GLY A 68 8.87 2.64 -3.67
CA GLY A 68 8.75 3.11 -5.04
C GLY A 68 8.25 2.02 -5.98
N GLY A 69 7.31 2.40 -6.85
CA GLY A 69 6.95 1.61 -8.01
C GLY A 69 8.08 1.49 -9.02
N VAL A 70 7.85 0.73 -10.08
CA VAL A 70 8.83 0.54 -11.16
C VAL A 70 9.23 1.88 -11.78
N GLY A 71 10.54 2.07 -11.99
CA GLY A 71 11.14 3.30 -12.48
C GLY A 71 11.37 4.39 -11.41
N GLN A 72 10.91 4.20 -10.17
CA GLN A 72 11.14 5.16 -9.08
C GLN A 72 12.52 5.02 -8.47
N ARG A 73 13.01 6.12 -7.86
CA ARG A 73 14.34 6.17 -7.26
C ARG A 73 14.42 5.25 -6.05
N CYS A 74 15.54 4.54 -5.96
CA CYS A 74 15.84 3.64 -4.86
C CYS A 74 17.32 3.73 -4.51
N ARG A 75 17.69 3.11 -3.39
CA ARG A 75 19.09 2.94 -2.95
C ARG A 75 19.36 1.50 -2.58
N TYR A 76 18.36 0.87 -1.95
CA TYR A 76 18.34 -0.54 -1.59
C TYR A 76 17.05 -1.17 -2.11
N ASP A 77 17.04 -2.49 -2.28
CA ASP A 77 15.89 -3.26 -2.76
C ASP A 77 14.65 -3.04 -1.88
N GLU A 78 14.87 -2.81 -0.60
CA GLU A 78 13.81 -2.57 0.38
C GLU A 78 13.05 -1.24 0.18
N HIS A 79 13.51 -0.37 -0.74
CA HIS A 79 12.83 0.84 -1.17
C HIS A 79 11.87 0.60 -2.35
N CYS A 80 11.82 -0.61 -2.89
CA CYS A 80 10.98 -0.96 -4.03
C CYS A 80 9.76 -1.78 -3.59
N ILE A 81 8.71 -1.74 -4.41
CA ILE A 81 7.50 -2.56 -4.25
C ILE A 81 7.84 -4.07 -4.22
N GLU A 82 6.93 -4.87 -3.67
CA GLU A 82 7.08 -6.32 -3.65
C GLU A 82 7.23 -6.88 -5.07
N GLY A 83 8.20 -7.79 -5.25
CA GLY A 83 8.55 -8.34 -6.55
C GLY A 83 9.47 -7.44 -7.40
N ALA A 84 9.90 -6.28 -6.91
CA ALA A 84 10.93 -5.45 -7.53
C ALA A 84 12.26 -5.49 -6.77
N PHE A 85 13.32 -5.03 -7.41
CA PHE A 85 14.65 -4.82 -6.84
C PHE A 85 15.22 -3.47 -7.30
N CYS A 86 16.25 -2.98 -6.62
CA CYS A 86 16.85 -1.69 -6.91
C CYS A 86 17.99 -1.84 -7.92
N GLN A 87 17.65 -1.69 -9.20
CA GLN A 87 18.60 -1.81 -10.30
C GLN A 87 19.64 -0.69 -10.23
N PHE A 88 20.91 -1.09 -10.14
CA PHE A 88 22.09 -0.22 -10.09
C PHE A 88 22.02 0.87 -9.00
N GLN A 89 21.26 0.66 -7.92
CA GLN A 89 21.05 1.69 -6.88
C GLN A 89 20.43 3.00 -7.43
N ILE A 90 19.74 2.94 -8.56
CA ILE A 90 19.19 4.12 -9.25
C ILE A 90 17.66 4.04 -9.32
N LYS A 91 17.12 2.91 -9.80
CA LYS A 91 15.68 2.77 -10.07
C LYS A 91 15.15 1.39 -9.72
N CYS A 92 13.89 1.32 -9.32
CA CYS A 92 13.20 0.06 -9.11
C CYS A 92 12.86 -0.63 -10.44
N GLU A 93 13.11 -1.94 -10.52
CA GLU A 93 12.73 -2.80 -11.64
C GLU A 93 12.11 -4.10 -11.14
N CYS A 94 11.15 -4.67 -11.88
CA CYS A 94 10.60 -5.98 -11.52
C CYS A 94 11.68 -7.05 -11.62
N LYS A 95 11.65 -8.01 -10.69
CA LYS A 95 12.50 -9.21 -10.74
C LYS A 95 12.17 -10.05 -11.98
N ASP A 96 13.08 -10.96 -12.32
CA ASP A 96 12.94 -11.85 -13.47
C ASP A 96 11.56 -12.53 -13.51
N GLU A 97 11.03 -12.68 -14.72
CA GLU A 97 9.70 -13.27 -15.00
C GLU A 97 8.49 -12.48 -14.47
N LEU A 98 8.69 -11.28 -13.92
CA LEU A 98 7.63 -10.37 -13.50
C LEU A 98 7.55 -9.16 -14.41
N TYR A 99 6.32 -8.70 -14.66
CA TYR A 99 6.05 -7.51 -15.45
C TYR A 99 5.40 -6.43 -14.59
N PRO A 100 5.72 -5.14 -14.83
CA PRO A 100 5.04 -4.04 -14.18
C PRO A 100 3.55 -4.02 -14.56
N SER A 101 2.69 -3.70 -13.60
CA SER A 101 1.31 -3.28 -13.86
C SER A 101 1.26 -1.98 -14.66
N GLU A 102 0.11 -1.64 -15.24
CA GLU A 102 -0.06 -0.40 -16.02
C GLU A 102 0.28 0.87 -15.24
N ASN A 103 -0.02 0.89 -13.93
CA ASN A 103 0.33 1.99 -13.04
C ASN A 103 1.75 1.90 -12.45
N GLY A 104 2.50 0.83 -12.75
CA GLY A 104 3.85 0.60 -12.24
C GLY A 104 3.94 0.33 -10.73
N LEU A 105 2.82 0.07 -10.05
CA LEU A 105 2.76 -0.12 -8.60
C LEU A 105 2.69 -1.59 -8.15
N ALA A 106 2.73 -2.52 -9.09
CA ALA A 106 2.80 -3.95 -8.81
C ALA A 106 3.68 -4.67 -9.85
N CYS A 107 4.32 -5.76 -9.44
CA CYS A 107 5.01 -6.70 -10.32
C CYS A 107 4.25 -8.03 -10.30
N SER A 108 3.85 -8.54 -11.47
CA SER A 108 3.09 -9.79 -11.56
C SER A 108 3.48 -10.61 -12.79
N ARG A 109 3.27 -11.93 -12.73
CA ARG A 109 3.59 -12.88 -13.82
C ARG A 109 2.70 -12.73 -15.05
N SER A 110 1.56 -12.04 -14.93
CA SER A 110 0.67 -11.78 -16.05
C SER A 110 0.90 -10.35 -16.53
N LYS A 111 1.10 -10.15 -17.83
CA LYS A 111 0.72 -8.86 -18.43
C LYS A 111 -0.77 -8.72 -18.11
N GLN A 112 -1.13 -7.86 -17.16
CA GLN A 112 -2.53 -7.55 -16.94
C GLN A 112 -3.00 -6.82 -18.19
N ILE A 113 -3.57 -7.57 -19.14
CA ILE A 113 -4.45 -7.01 -20.15
C ILE A 113 -5.68 -6.62 -19.36
N VAL A 114 -5.74 -5.36 -18.91
CA VAL A 114 -6.98 -4.83 -18.37
C VAL A 114 -7.94 -4.82 -19.54
N ASN A 115 -8.79 -5.84 -19.61
CA ASN A 115 -10.04 -5.73 -20.33
C ASN A 115 -10.79 -4.60 -19.65
N ALA A 116 -10.64 -3.38 -20.16
CA ALA A 116 -11.50 -2.27 -19.81
C ALA A 116 -12.94 -2.79 -19.90
N PRO A 117 -13.80 -2.56 -18.89
CA PRO A 117 -15.19 -2.97 -19.00
C PRO A 117 -15.77 -2.27 -20.23
N ARG A 118 -16.10 -3.03 -21.28
CA ARG A 118 -16.91 -2.62 -22.43
C ARG A 118 -18.36 -2.36 -21.98
N ALA A 119 -18.55 -1.51 -20.97
CA ALA A 119 -19.87 -1.13 -20.48
C ALA A 119 -20.51 -0.02 -21.34
N PHE A 120 -19.80 0.53 -22.34
CA PHE A 120 -20.28 1.71 -23.07
C PHE A 120 -20.97 1.44 -24.42
N GLU A 121 -20.95 0.20 -24.95
CA GLU A 121 -21.58 -0.07 -26.26
C GLU A 121 -23.02 -0.60 -26.19
N ILE A 122 -23.47 -1.11 -25.04
CA ILE A 122 -24.84 -1.65 -24.92
C ILE A 122 -25.89 -0.51 -24.78
N ALA A 123 -25.49 0.66 -24.30
CA ALA A 123 -26.40 1.79 -24.14
C ALA A 123 -26.91 2.34 -25.48
N ILE A 124 -26.06 2.37 -26.52
CA ILE A 124 -26.43 2.96 -27.82
C ILE A 124 -27.46 2.09 -28.56
N PHE A 125 -27.37 0.77 -28.47
CA PHE A 125 -28.35 -0.14 -29.10
C PHE A 125 -29.74 -0.07 -28.43
N LEU A 126 -29.83 0.11 -27.12
CA LEU A 126 -31.12 0.22 -26.43
C LEU A 126 -31.86 1.54 -26.73
N PHE A 127 -31.13 2.65 -26.92
CA PHE A 127 -31.75 3.93 -27.33
C PHE A 127 -32.30 3.88 -28.77
N TYR A 128 -31.69 3.13 -29.68
CA TYR A 128 -32.19 3.01 -31.05
C TYR A 128 -33.43 2.12 -31.16
N VAL A 129 -33.50 1.02 -30.40
CA VAL A 129 -34.64 0.10 -30.46
C VAL A 129 -35.91 0.70 -29.82
N LEU A 130 -35.78 1.49 -28.75
CA LEU A 130 -36.93 2.14 -28.09
C LEU A 130 -37.49 3.35 -28.84
N LYS A 131 -36.80 3.86 -29.87
CA LYS A 131 -37.28 5.01 -30.68
C LYS A 131 -38.00 4.58 -31.96
N VAL A 132 -38.06 3.28 -32.25
CA VAL A 132 -38.71 2.69 -33.44
C VAL A 132 -39.82 1.71 -33.02
N SER A 133 -40.52 1.99 -31.92
CA SER A 133 -41.79 1.32 -31.55
C SER A 133 -42.78 2.35 -31.03
#